data_AF-A0A7V3KZW0-F1
#
_entry.id   AF-A0A7V3KZW0-F1
#
_cell.length_a   1.000
_cell.length_b   1.000
_cell.length_c   1.000
_cell.angle_alpha   90.00
_cell.angle_beta   90.00
_cell.angle_gamma   90.00
#
_symmetry.space_group_name_H-M   'P 1'
#
loop_
_entity.id
_entity.type
_entity.pdbx_description
1 polymer ?
#
loop_
_entity_poly.entity_id
_entity_poly.type
_entity_poly.pdbx_seq_one_letter_code
_entity_poly.pdbx_strand_id
1 'polypeptide(L)' 'MANFHVPGYVGKILRIDLTQKRIGVEDLDEAILRKWVGGVGLAAKYLYDEVPSG' A
#
# COMPACT_ATOMS: atom_id res chain seq x y z
N MET A 1 1.49 -5.93 -19.25
CA MET A 1 0.60 -5.38 -18.20
C MET A 1 -0.14 -6.54 -17.58
N ALA A 2 0.11 -6.86 -16.32
CA ALA A 2 -0.57 -7.97 -15.67
C ALA A 2 -1.75 -7.43 -14.87
N ASN A 3 -2.95 -7.72 -15.34
CA ASN A 3 -4.20 -7.44 -14.65
C ASN A 3 -4.38 -8.48 -13.54
N PHE A 4 -3.75 -8.27 -12.39
CA PHE A 4 -4.03 -9.05 -11.19
C PHE A 4 -5.26 -8.45 -10.49
N HIS A 5 -6.37 -9.18 -10.49
CA HIS A 5 -7.61 -8.75 -9.84
C HIS A 5 -7.82 -9.58 -8.58
N VAL A 6 -7.34 -9.09 -7.43
CA VAL A 6 -7.74 -9.64 -6.13
C VAL A 6 -9.13 -9.07 -5.82
N PRO A 7 -10.21 -9.89 -5.84
CA PRO A 7 -11.56 -9.37 -5.63
C PRO A 7 -11.68 -8.66 -4.27
N GLY A 8 -12.39 -7.53 -4.26
CA GLY A 8 -12.54 -6.69 -3.05
C GLY A 8 -11.46 -5.61 -2.87
N TYR A 9 -10.41 -5.60 -3.70
CA TYR A 9 -9.35 -4.60 -3.65
C TYR A 9 -9.28 -3.77 -4.93
N VAL A 10 -9.07 -2.47 -4.76
CA VAL A 10 -8.71 -1.57 -5.88
C VAL A 10 -7.30 -1.85 -6.38
N GLY A 11 -6.42 -2.41 -5.52
CA GLY A 11 -5.04 -2.74 -5.87
C GLY A 11 -4.12 -1.52 -6.00
N LYS A 12 -4.54 -0.35 -5.52
CA LYS A 12 -3.77 0.90 -5.57
C LYS A 12 -3.85 1.65 -4.24
N ILE A 13 -2.77 2.33 -3.87
CA ILE A 13 -2.69 3.24 -2.72
C ILE A 13 -2.30 4.65 -3.18
N LEU A 14 -2.99 5.65 -2.63
CA LEU A 14 -2.64 7.06 -2.79
C LEU A 14 -1.47 7.42 -1.87
N ARG A 15 -0.37 7.91 -2.43
CA ARG A 15 0.80 8.39 -1.68
C ARG A 15 0.83 9.91 -1.76
N ILE A 16 0.89 10.58 -0.60
CA ILE A 16 0.89 12.04 -0.52
C ILE A 16 2.13 12.51 0.22
N ASP A 17 2.90 13.37 -0.45
CA ASP A 17 4.01 14.11 0.15
C ASP A 17 3.55 15.56 0.35
N LEU A 18 3.28 15.92 1.61
CA LEU A 18 2.78 17.24 1.98
C LEU A 18 3.87 18.32 1.92
N THR A 19 5.14 17.95 2.11
CA THR A 19 6.28 18.88 2.06
C THR A 19 6.52 19.35 0.64
N GLN A 20 6.56 18.40 -0.31
CA GLN A 20 6.82 18.70 -1.72
C GLN A 20 5.54 18.88 -2.54
N LYS A 21 4.36 18.78 -1.91
CA LYS A 21 3.03 18.89 -2.54
C LYS A 21 2.86 17.95 -3.74
N ARG A 22 3.30 16.70 -3.58
CA ARG A 22 3.21 15.67 -4.63
C ARG A 22 2.15 14.63 -4.30
N ILE A 23 1.54 14.14 -5.37
CA ILE A 23 0.56 13.06 -5.36
C ILE A 23 1.12 11.93 -6.20
N GLY A 24 1.13 10.72 -5.65
CA GLY A 24 1.56 9.50 -6.32
C GLY A 24 0.56 8.38 -6.13
N VAL A 25 0.68 7.36 -6.98
CA VAL A 25 -0.11 6.13 -6.89
C VAL A 25 0.87 4.96 -6.82
N GLU A 26 0.71 4.12 -5.81
CA GLU A 26 1.44 2.87 -5.65
C GLU A 26 0.53 1.71 -6.08
N ASP A 27 1.03 0.85 -6.95
CA ASP A 27 0.37 -0.40 -7.31
C ASP A 27 0.70 -1.48 -6.26
N LEU A 28 -0.33 -2.12 -5.73
CA LEU A 28 -0.19 -3.21 -4.77
C LEU A 28 -0.07 -4.54 -5.52
N ASP A 29 0.93 -5.33 -5.14
CA ASP A 29 1.06 -6.70 -5.59
C ASP A 29 0.09 -7.64 -4.83
N GLU A 30 -0.33 -8.68 -5.54
CA GLU A 30 -1.24 -9.69 -5.00
C GLU A 30 -0.65 -10.41 -3.77
N ALA A 31 0.66 -10.58 -3.69
CA ALA A 31 1.29 -11.24 -2.55
C ALA A 31 1.19 -10.39 -1.28
N ILE A 32 1.39 -9.07 -1.36
CA ILE A 32 1.10 -8.16 -0.22
C ILE A 32 -0.37 -8.24 0.17
N LEU A 33 -1.30 -8.15 -0.78
CA LEU A 33 -2.74 -8.17 -0.49
C LEU A 33 -3.17 -9.49 0.18
N ARG A 34 -2.68 -10.63 -0.30
CA ARG A 34 -3.00 -11.95 0.30
C ARG A 34 -2.38 -12.13 1.68
N LYS A 35 -1.17 -11.61 1.90
CA LYS A 35 -0.44 -11.78 3.16
C LYS A 35 -0.99 -10.89 4.26
N TRP A 36 -1.31 -9.64 3.94
CA TRP A 36 -1.67 -8.62 4.92
C TRP A 36 -3.16 -8.29 4.96
N VAL A 37 -3.93 -8.87 4.03
CA VAL A 37 -5.37 -8.68 3.84
C VAL A 37 -5.68 -7.23 3.50
N GLY A 38 -5.56 -6.28 4.41
CA GLY A 38 -5.90 -4.88 4.19
C GLY A 38 -6.06 -4.18 5.52
N GLY A 39 -6.67 -2.99 5.52
CA GLY A 39 -6.99 -2.24 6.73
C GLY A 39 -5.81 -2.17 7.69
N VAL A 40 -6.00 -2.68 8.91
CA VAL A 40 -4.99 -2.65 9.97
C VAL A 40 -3.73 -3.47 9.64
N GLY A 41 -3.88 -4.62 8.95
CA GLY A 41 -2.75 -5.50 8.64
C GLY A 41 -1.80 -4.86 7.63
N LEU A 42 -2.37 -4.25 6.58
CA LEU A 42 -1.59 -3.54 5.58
C LEU A 42 -0.99 -2.23 6.15
N ALA A 43 -1.75 -1.51 6.98
CA ALA A 43 -1.24 -0.31 7.65
C ALA A 43 -0.07 -0.62 8.58
N ALA A 44 -0.13 -1.71 9.36
CA ALA A 44 0.95 -2.12 10.25
C ALA A 44 2.23 -2.46 9.47
N LYS A 45 2.12 -3.12 8.32
CA LYS A 45 3.25 -3.37 7.42
C LYS A 45 3.92 -2.05 6.98
N TYR A 46 3.15 -1.08 6.48
CA TYR A 46 3.70 0.20 6.04
C TYR A 46 4.38 0.96 7.19
N LEU A 47 3.77 0.97 8.38
CA LEU A 47 4.40 1.60 9.55
C LEU A 47 5.72 0.92 9.90
N TYR A 48 5.74 -0.42 9.92
CA TYR A 48 6.95 -1.17 10.24
C TYR A 48 8.08 -0.94 9.23
N ASP A 49 7.77 -0.90 7.94
CA ASP A 49 8.78 -0.74 6.89
C ASP A 49 9.28 0.70 6.72
N GLU A 50 8.42 1.70 6.95
CA GLU A 50 8.70 3.11 6.60
C GLU A 50 8.98 4.02 7.79
N VAL A 51 8.64 3.60 9.02
CA VAL A 51 8.89 4.41 10.23
C VAL A 51 10.04 3.78 11.04
N PRO A 52 11.20 4.46 11.16
CA PRO A 52 12.29 3.98 11.99
C PRO A 52 11.87 3.78 13.45
N SER A 53 12.51 2.84 14.12
CA SER A 53 12.41 2.74 15.58
C SER A 53 12.89 4.04 16.24
N GLY A 54 12.20 4.43 17.32
CA GLY A 54 12.55 5.61 18.12
C GLY A 54 13.83 5.46 18.92
#